data_AF-A0A166EA32-F1
#
_entry.id   AF-A0A166EA32-F1
#
_cell.length_a   1.000
_cell.length_b   1.000
_cell.length_c   1.000
_cell.angle_alpha   90.00
_cell.angle_beta   90.00
_cell.angle_gamma   90.00
#
_symmetry.space_group_name_H-M   'P 1'
#
loop_
_entity.id
_entity.type
_entity.pdbx_description
1 polymer ?
#
loop_
_entity_poly.entity_id
_entity_poly.type
_entity_poly.pdbx_seq_one_letter_code
_entity_poly.pdbx_strand_id
1 'polypeptide(L)'
;MAPFYAYIVNVADEGTWRLLAIFANCAVADEWWRAVSTSSFSQSVSRVSPQFYTHDASKFNMFDFFYNSTSKPLADNFRGRMLITLINDRGGRDMPIIPSQDITDNINGGGYYIRSISNRASCWYYDAQINAIRLSDTERTRFRVAICDGCLPEGTIMVGEDRVSLCIGDQHVCVEKSGQLTAGAGDLGDFRLCELESASFDIKDGTVVYAGSNASSLKQARWELAC
;
A
#
# COMPACT_ATOMS: atom_id res chain seq x y z
N MET A 1 -4.79 -13.70 -1.87
CA MET A 1 -5.44 -12.38 -1.75
C MET A 1 -6.66 -12.38 -2.63
N ALA A 2 -7.72 -11.67 -2.22
CA ALA A 2 -8.94 -11.52 -3.02
C ALA A 2 -8.77 -10.40 -4.07
N PRO A 3 -9.53 -10.43 -5.17
CA PRO A 3 -9.60 -9.31 -6.10
C PRO A 3 -9.99 -8.02 -5.39
N PHE A 4 -9.43 -6.91 -5.86
CA PHE A 4 -9.75 -5.57 -5.37
C PHE A 4 -10.53 -4.80 -6.44
N TYR A 5 -11.61 -4.13 -6.03
CA TYR A 5 -12.50 -3.43 -6.95
C TYR A 5 -12.57 -1.94 -6.61
N ALA A 6 -12.57 -1.10 -7.64
CA ALA A 6 -12.75 0.33 -7.51
C ALA A 6 -13.59 0.91 -8.65
N TYR A 7 -14.38 1.94 -8.35
CA TYR A 7 -15.04 2.73 -9.39
C TYR A 7 -14.10 3.76 -9.98
N ILE A 8 -14.26 4.04 -11.27
CA ILE A 8 -13.68 5.21 -11.93
C ILE A 8 -14.82 5.92 -12.67
N VAL A 9 -15.07 7.18 -12.32
CA VAL A 9 -16.18 7.95 -12.91
C VAL A 9 -15.67 9.17 -13.68
N ASN A 10 -16.41 9.62 -14.68
CA ASN A 10 -16.10 10.84 -15.42
C ASN A 10 -16.36 12.07 -14.54
N VAL A 11 -15.50 13.08 -14.59
CA VAL A 11 -15.72 14.35 -13.87
C VAL A 11 -16.72 15.26 -14.55
N ALA A 12 -16.96 15.08 -15.86
CA ALA A 12 -17.84 15.96 -16.62
C ALA A 12 -19.33 15.77 -16.28
N ASP A 13 -19.72 14.54 -15.95
CA ASP A 13 -21.11 14.18 -15.65
C ASP A 13 -21.23 12.85 -14.89
N GLU A 14 -22.41 12.60 -14.31
CA GLU A 14 -22.74 11.35 -13.59
C GLU A 14 -23.23 10.21 -14.52
N GLY A 15 -23.35 10.50 -15.82
CA GLY A 15 -24.11 9.72 -16.78
C GLY A 15 -23.28 8.78 -17.64
N THR A 16 -22.07 9.20 -17.99
CA THR A 16 -21.22 8.60 -19.04
C THR A 16 -19.90 8.10 -18.48
N TRP A 17 -19.27 7.17 -19.21
CA TRP A 17 -17.92 6.66 -18.92
C TRP A 17 -17.75 6.23 -17.46
N ARG A 18 -18.77 5.52 -16.96
CA ARG A 18 -18.74 4.91 -15.65
C ARG A 18 -17.98 3.60 -15.78
N LEU A 19 -16.91 3.42 -15.02
CA LEU A 19 -16.02 2.27 -15.16
C LEU A 19 -15.89 1.52 -13.84
N LEU A 20 -15.69 0.20 -13.95
CA LEU A 20 -15.26 -0.66 -12.86
C LEU A 20 -13.84 -1.13 -13.17
N ALA A 21 -12.90 -0.76 -12.30
CA ALA A 21 -11.56 -1.31 -12.29
C ALA A 21 -11.50 -2.52 -11.35
N ILE A 22 -10.95 -3.62 -11.84
CA ILE A 22 -10.79 -4.87 -11.09
C ILE A 22 -9.31 -5.23 -11.11
N PHE A 23 -8.72 -5.35 -9.94
CA PHE A 23 -7.32 -5.64 -9.71
C PHE A 23 -7.17 -7.02 -9.08
N ALA A 24 -6.05 -7.69 -9.34
CA ALA A 24 -5.77 -9.00 -8.75
C ALA A 24 -5.73 -8.97 -7.22
N ASN A 25 -5.34 -7.83 -6.63
CA ASN A 25 -5.37 -7.52 -5.21
C ASN A 25 -5.16 -6.01 -4.99
N CYS A 26 -5.22 -5.55 -3.74
CA CYS A 26 -5.01 -4.14 -3.39
C CYS A 26 -3.62 -3.61 -3.76
N ALA A 27 -2.56 -4.42 -3.59
CA ALA A 27 -1.20 -4.00 -3.93
C ALA A 27 -1.06 -3.64 -5.42
N VAL A 28 -1.74 -4.37 -6.32
CA VAL A 28 -1.78 -4.02 -7.75
C VAL A 28 -2.50 -2.69 -8.00
N ALA A 29 -3.53 -2.38 -7.21
CA ALA A 29 -4.24 -1.11 -7.32
C ALA A 29 -3.37 0.07 -6.88
N ASP A 30 -2.59 -0.10 -5.82
CA ASP A 30 -1.62 0.90 -5.34
C ASP A 30 -0.47 1.07 -6.34
N GLU A 31 0.07 -0.02 -6.91
CA GLU A 31 1.04 0.00 -8.01
C GLU A 31 0.50 0.79 -9.23
N TRP A 32 -0.74 0.51 -9.63
CA TRP A 32 -1.39 1.20 -10.74
C TRP A 32 -1.58 2.67 -10.46
N TRP A 33 -2.09 3.02 -9.28
CA TRP A 33 -2.30 4.40 -8.91
C TRP A 33 -0.98 5.16 -8.83
N ARG A 34 0.07 4.57 -8.24
CA ARG A 34 1.42 5.16 -8.24
C ARG A 34 1.89 5.43 -9.67
N ALA A 35 1.75 4.46 -10.58
CA ALA A 35 2.16 4.61 -11.97
C ALA A 35 1.39 5.72 -12.70
N VAL A 36 0.07 5.81 -12.49
CA VAL A 36 -0.79 6.86 -13.09
C VAL A 36 -0.44 8.24 -12.52
N SER A 37 -0.41 8.37 -11.19
CA SER A 37 -0.21 9.65 -10.49
C SER A 37 1.18 10.26 -10.65
N THR A 38 2.18 9.46 -11.00
CA THR A 38 3.56 9.92 -11.29
C THR A 38 3.85 10.09 -12.78
N SER A 39 2.85 9.83 -13.64
CA SER A 39 2.96 10.00 -15.09
C SER A 39 2.27 11.27 -15.58
N SER A 40 2.25 11.48 -16.90
CA SER A 40 1.47 12.53 -17.55
C SER A 40 -0.05 12.39 -17.33
N PHE A 41 -0.55 11.21 -16.94
CA PHE A 41 -1.97 10.97 -16.67
C PHE A 41 -2.46 11.55 -15.34
N SER A 42 -1.56 12.02 -14.47
CA SER A 42 -1.88 12.68 -13.20
C SER A 42 -2.82 13.88 -13.33
N GLN A 43 -2.84 14.54 -14.49
CA GLN A 43 -3.74 15.67 -14.78
C GLN A 43 -5.14 15.25 -15.26
N SER A 44 -5.31 13.96 -15.56
CA SER A 44 -6.53 13.39 -16.14
C SER A 44 -7.21 12.39 -15.20
N VAL A 45 -6.54 11.91 -14.15
CA VAL A 45 -7.09 10.93 -13.20
C VAL A 45 -6.79 11.39 -11.78
N SER A 46 -7.78 11.28 -10.90
CA SER A 46 -7.64 11.63 -9.48
C SER A 46 -8.21 10.53 -8.58
N ARG A 47 -7.49 10.18 -7.51
CA ARG A 47 -7.92 9.22 -6.49
C ARG A 47 -8.65 9.96 -5.38
N VAL A 48 -9.92 9.62 -5.16
CA VAL A 48 -10.75 10.20 -4.10
C VAL A 48 -10.65 9.34 -2.83
N SER A 49 -10.64 8.02 -3.01
CA SER A 49 -10.40 7.02 -1.96
C SER A 49 -9.80 5.75 -2.60
N PRO A 50 -9.34 4.77 -1.81
CA PRO A 50 -8.81 3.52 -2.38
C PRO A 50 -9.75 2.85 -3.38
N GLN A 51 -11.07 2.91 -3.15
CA GLN A 51 -12.10 2.28 -3.99
C GLN A 51 -12.80 3.25 -4.96
N PHE A 52 -12.38 4.52 -5.03
CA PHE A 52 -13.07 5.53 -5.85
C PHE A 52 -12.10 6.50 -6.51
N TYR A 53 -12.14 6.52 -7.83
CA TYR A 53 -11.33 7.39 -8.68
C TYR A 53 -12.24 8.21 -9.60
N THR A 54 -11.70 9.30 -10.09
CA THR A 54 -12.32 10.15 -11.10
C THR A 54 -11.38 10.31 -12.27
N HIS A 55 -11.91 10.54 -13.46
CA HIS A 55 -11.11 10.88 -14.63
C HIS A 55 -11.78 11.95 -15.49
N ASP A 56 -10.96 12.70 -16.23
CA ASP A 56 -11.38 13.68 -17.23
C ASP A 56 -11.28 13.06 -18.62
N ALA A 57 -12.42 12.55 -19.11
CA ALA A 57 -12.49 11.89 -20.42
C ALA A 57 -12.14 12.82 -21.59
N SER A 58 -12.18 14.15 -21.41
CA SER A 58 -11.75 15.10 -22.44
C SER A 58 -10.23 15.15 -22.62
N LYS A 59 -9.48 14.80 -21.57
CA LYS A 59 -8.02 14.70 -21.59
C LYS A 59 -7.57 13.26 -21.87
N PHE A 60 -8.13 12.31 -21.14
CA PHE A 60 -7.85 10.89 -21.33
C PHE A 60 -8.98 10.03 -20.79
N ASN A 61 -9.62 9.26 -21.67
CA ASN A 61 -10.67 8.33 -21.30
C ASN A 61 -10.06 7.07 -20.67
N MET A 62 -10.42 6.77 -19.42
CA MET A 62 -9.87 5.60 -18.71
C MET A 62 -10.26 4.25 -19.31
N PHE A 63 -11.34 4.21 -20.07
CA PHE A 63 -11.72 3.01 -20.81
C PHE A 63 -10.64 2.60 -21.83
N ASP A 64 -9.91 3.57 -22.38
CA ASP A 64 -8.89 3.33 -23.40
C ASP A 64 -7.52 2.97 -22.82
N PHE A 65 -7.38 2.86 -21.49
CA PHE A 65 -6.08 2.65 -20.82
C PHE A 65 -5.26 1.50 -21.43
N PHE A 66 -5.90 0.38 -21.78
CA PHE A 66 -5.21 -0.79 -22.35
C PHE A 66 -5.11 -0.78 -23.89
N TYR A 67 -5.70 0.20 -24.58
CA TYR A 67 -5.80 0.22 -26.04
C TYR A 67 -5.11 1.44 -26.68
N ASN A 68 -5.01 2.55 -25.94
CA ASN A 68 -4.37 3.76 -26.39
C ASN A 68 -2.84 3.61 -26.44
N SER A 69 -2.20 4.08 -27.51
CA SER A 69 -0.75 4.01 -27.68
C SER A 69 0.03 4.84 -26.66
N THR A 70 -0.53 5.95 -26.17
CA THR A 70 0.09 6.82 -25.16
C THR A 70 0.19 6.14 -23.80
N SER A 71 -0.82 5.36 -23.39
CA SER A 71 -0.81 4.64 -22.11
C SER A 71 -0.15 3.27 -22.19
N LYS A 72 0.09 2.74 -23.40
CA LYS A 72 0.64 1.41 -23.62
C LYS A 72 1.88 1.08 -22.77
N PRO A 73 2.90 1.95 -22.63
CA PRO A 73 4.07 1.64 -21.81
C PRO A 73 3.75 1.39 -20.33
N LEU A 74 2.74 2.08 -19.78
CA LEU A 74 2.26 1.85 -18.42
C LEU A 74 1.33 0.62 -18.38
N ALA A 75 0.38 0.55 -19.31
CA ALA A 75 -0.67 -0.46 -19.33
C ALA A 75 -0.14 -1.89 -19.49
N ASP A 76 0.97 -2.07 -20.22
CA ASP A 76 1.57 -3.38 -20.42
C ASP A 76 2.06 -4.01 -19.09
N ASN A 77 2.42 -3.20 -18.07
CA ASN A 77 2.77 -3.71 -16.73
C ASN A 77 1.58 -4.28 -15.94
N PHE A 78 0.35 -3.93 -16.33
CA PHE A 78 -0.88 -4.30 -15.61
C PHE A 78 -1.72 -5.36 -16.34
N ARG A 79 -1.32 -5.77 -17.55
CA ARG A 79 -2.02 -6.83 -18.30
C ARG A 79 -2.01 -8.14 -17.52
N GLY A 80 -3.18 -8.77 -17.41
CA GLY A 80 -3.35 -10.03 -16.68
C GLY A 80 -3.44 -9.87 -15.14
N ARG A 81 -3.22 -8.66 -14.61
CA ARG A 81 -3.36 -8.35 -13.17
C ARG A 81 -4.39 -7.26 -12.88
N MET A 82 -4.90 -6.59 -13.91
CA MET A 82 -5.94 -5.58 -13.85
C MET A 82 -6.81 -5.65 -15.10
N LEU A 83 -8.09 -5.32 -14.97
CA LEU A 83 -8.99 -5.01 -16.08
C LEU A 83 -9.83 -3.78 -15.75
N ILE A 84 -10.25 -3.07 -16.79
CA ILE A 84 -11.22 -1.96 -16.71
C ILE A 84 -12.39 -2.34 -17.60
N THR A 85 -13.60 -2.27 -17.06
CA THR A 85 -14.83 -2.47 -17.84
C THR A 85 -15.70 -1.24 -17.77
N LEU A 86 -16.33 -0.92 -18.90
CA LEU A 86 -17.43 0.04 -18.95
C LEU A 86 -18.63 -0.60 -18.24
N ILE A 87 -19.25 0.14 -17.33
CA ILE A 87 -20.57 -0.18 -16.79
C ILE A 87 -21.62 0.64 -17.53
N ASN A 88 -22.87 0.21 -17.49
CA ASN A 88 -23.99 0.90 -18.17
C ASN A 88 -23.99 2.40 -17.83
N ASP A 89 -24.54 3.24 -18.71
CA ASP A 89 -24.77 4.67 -18.44
C ASP A 89 -25.97 4.88 -17.48
N ARG A 90 -26.14 6.10 -16.96
CA ARG A 90 -27.22 6.44 -16.00
C ARG A 90 -28.58 6.11 -16.60
N GLY A 91 -29.32 5.23 -15.92
CA GLY A 91 -30.61 4.68 -16.39
C GLY A 91 -30.56 3.17 -16.67
N GLY A 92 -29.36 2.61 -16.91
CA GLY A 92 -29.13 1.18 -16.78
C GLY A 92 -29.23 0.77 -15.31
N ARG A 93 -30.01 -0.26 -15.01
CA ARG A 93 -30.36 -0.68 -13.63
C ARG A 93 -29.23 -1.35 -12.85
N ASP A 94 -28.02 -1.41 -13.42
CA ASP A 94 -26.97 -2.37 -13.01
C ASP A 94 -25.64 -1.69 -12.67
N MET A 95 -25.62 -0.70 -11.75
CA MET A 95 -24.34 -0.31 -11.13
C MET A 95 -23.99 -1.38 -10.09
N PRO A 96 -22.93 -2.19 -10.31
CA PRO A 96 -22.59 -3.26 -9.38
C PRO A 96 -22.19 -2.63 -8.05
N ILE A 97 -22.81 -3.04 -6.94
CA ILE A 97 -22.41 -2.57 -5.60
C ILE A 97 -21.10 -3.27 -5.23
N ILE A 98 -20.03 -2.49 -5.08
CA ILE A 98 -18.76 -3.00 -4.55
C ILE A 98 -18.84 -2.95 -3.02
N PRO A 99 -18.62 -4.07 -2.30
CA PRO A 99 -18.57 -4.04 -0.85
C PRO A 99 -17.41 -3.15 -0.37
N SER A 100 -17.59 -2.51 0.79
CA SER A 100 -16.48 -1.82 1.45
C SER A 100 -15.36 -2.81 1.76
N GLN A 101 -14.14 -2.45 1.37
CA GLN A 101 -12.95 -3.23 1.62
C GLN A 101 -12.13 -2.51 2.69
N ASP A 102 -11.97 -3.13 3.85
CA ASP A 102 -11.17 -2.62 4.98
C ASP A 102 -9.69 -2.62 4.59
N ILE A 103 -9.21 -1.47 4.10
CA ILE A 103 -7.88 -1.30 3.51
C ILE A 103 -7.24 -0.04 4.07
N THR A 104 -6.00 -0.21 4.50
CA THR A 104 -5.11 0.88 4.89
C THR A 104 -4.62 1.61 3.65
N ASP A 105 -4.77 2.94 3.66
CA ASP A 105 -4.21 3.75 2.58
C ASP A 105 -2.73 4.02 2.86
N ASN A 106 -1.84 3.27 2.22
CA ASN A 106 -0.40 3.26 2.50
C ASN A 106 0.31 4.49 1.92
N ILE A 107 -0.02 5.69 2.38
CA ILE A 107 0.60 6.95 1.99
C ILE A 107 1.99 7.18 2.62
N ASN A 108 2.91 7.72 1.83
CA ASN A 108 4.25 8.15 2.23
C ASN A 108 4.16 9.23 3.32
N GLY A 109 4.89 9.02 4.41
CA GLY A 109 4.88 9.91 5.58
C GLY A 109 3.71 9.67 6.54
N GLY A 110 2.83 8.71 6.24
CA GLY A 110 1.70 8.35 7.09
C GLY A 110 2.10 7.66 8.39
N GLY A 111 1.21 7.71 9.38
CA GLY A 111 1.40 7.07 10.68
C GLY A 111 0.54 5.82 10.84
N TYR A 112 1.15 4.67 11.08
CA TYR A 112 0.50 3.35 11.08
C TYR A 112 0.87 2.53 12.31
N TYR A 113 -0.03 1.64 12.72
CA TYR A 113 0.32 0.47 13.51
C TYR A 113 0.83 -0.62 12.56
N ILE A 114 1.79 -1.43 13.01
CA ILE A 114 2.22 -2.63 12.29
C ILE A 114 1.56 -3.83 12.97
N ARG A 115 0.65 -4.49 12.26
CA ARG A 115 -0.27 -5.51 12.80
C ARG A 115 -0.01 -6.87 12.17
N SER A 116 -0.17 -7.95 12.94
CA SER A 116 -0.08 -9.30 12.40
C SER A 116 -1.27 -9.61 11.48
N ILE A 117 -0.98 -10.14 10.29
CA ILE A 117 -1.99 -10.57 9.32
C ILE A 117 -2.77 -11.79 9.82
N SER A 118 -2.11 -12.69 10.55
CA SER A 118 -2.73 -13.93 11.06
C SER A 118 -3.49 -13.72 12.37
N ASN A 119 -3.09 -12.74 13.19
CA ASN A 119 -3.78 -12.35 14.41
C ASN A 119 -3.91 -10.83 14.50
N ARG A 120 -5.08 -10.29 14.15
CA ARG A 120 -5.33 -8.83 14.15
C ARG A 120 -5.32 -8.19 15.55
N ALA A 121 -5.27 -8.97 16.63
CA ALA A 121 -5.07 -8.41 17.97
C ALA A 121 -3.60 -8.05 18.23
N SER A 122 -2.65 -8.75 17.59
CA SER A 122 -1.23 -8.59 17.84
C SER A 122 -0.62 -7.47 16.99
N CYS A 123 0.02 -6.51 17.64
CA CYS A 123 0.69 -5.37 17.01
C CYS A 123 2.13 -5.25 17.48
N TRP A 124 2.93 -4.52 16.71
CA TRP A 124 4.24 -4.05 17.15
C TRP A 124 4.06 -2.96 18.19
N TYR A 125 4.81 -3.09 19.27
CA TYR A 125 4.86 -2.16 20.38
C TYR A 125 6.31 -1.89 20.74
N TYR A 126 6.67 -0.62 20.82
CA TYR A 126 7.98 -0.18 21.29
C TYR A 126 7.97 -0.06 22.81
N ASP A 127 8.76 -0.90 23.48
CA ASP A 127 9.02 -0.81 24.91
C ASP A 127 10.28 0.02 25.18
N ALA A 128 10.08 1.22 25.70
CA ALA A 128 11.15 2.14 26.05
C ALA A 128 12.04 1.65 27.22
N GLN A 129 11.57 0.72 28.07
CA GLN A 129 12.36 0.20 29.19
C GLN A 129 13.51 -0.69 28.72
N ILE A 130 13.29 -1.42 27.62
CA ILE A 130 14.29 -2.31 27.03
C ILE A 130 14.79 -1.83 25.66
N ASN A 131 14.33 -0.65 25.23
CA ASN A 131 14.59 -0.05 23.92
C ASN A 131 14.38 -1.03 22.75
N ALA A 132 13.24 -1.72 22.72
CA ALA A 132 12.99 -2.74 21.69
C ALA A 132 11.55 -2.74 21.19
N ILE A 133 11.38 -3.12 19.93
CA ILE A 133 10.06 -3.45 19.39
C ILE A 133 9.71 -4.89 19.77
N ARG A 134 8.53 -5.08 20.33
CA ARG A 134 7.98 -6.36 20.79
C ARG A 134 6.59 -6.59 20.26
N LEU A 135 6.18 -7.85 20.27
CA LEU A 135 4.80 -8.22 19.99
C LEU A 135 3.93 -7.93 21.22
N SER A 136 2.79 -7.29 21.03
CA SER A 136 1.81 -7.05 22.09
C SER A 136 0.39 -7.22 21.58
N ASP A 137 -0.47 -7.80 22.40
CA ASP A 137 -1.91 -7.94 22.13
C ASP A 137 -2.76 -6.83 22.78
N THR A 138 -2.13 -6.00 23.63
CA THR A 138 -2.81 -4.97 24.43
C THR A 138 -2.26 -3.57 24.20
N GLU A 139 -1.03 -3.46 23.72
CA GLU A 139 -0.33 -2.20 23.47
C GLU A 139 0.07 -2.12 21.99
N ARG A 140 0.20 -0.90 21.48
CA ARG A 140 0.55 -0.66 20.08
C ARG A 140 1.28 0.67 19.93
N THR A 141 2.30 0.68 19.08
CA THR A 141 3.05 1.90 18.75
C THR A 141 2.71 2.34 17.35
N ARG A 142 2.48 3.65 17.19
CA ARG A 142 2.29 4.26 15.89
C ARG A 142 3.65 4.61 15.30
N PHE A 143 3.94 4.09 14.12
CA PHE A 143 5.16 4.31 13.36
C PHE A 143 4.87 5.26 12.20
N ARG A 144 5.67 6.30 12.04
CA ARG A 144 5.71 7.05 10.79
C ARG A 144 6.47 6.22 9.77
N VAL A 145 5.86 5.92 8.63
CA VAL A 145 6.47 5.15 7.55
C VAL A 145 6.73 6.09 6.38
N ALA A 146 7.98 6.18 5.91
CA ALA A 146 8.34 7.08 4.82
C ALA A 146 9.34 6.44 3.85
N ILE A 147 9.22 6.77 2.57
CA ILE A 147 10.12 6.32 1.50
C ILE A 147 11.50 6.97 1.69
N CYS A 148 12.56 6.16 1.68
CA CYS A 148 13.92 6.62 1.95
C CYS A 148 14.47 7.54 0.84
N ASP A 149 14.10 7.30 -0.42
CA ASP A 149 14.75 7.91 -1.59
C ASP A 149 14.47 9.40 -1.78
N GLY A 150 13.62 10.02 -0.95
CA GLY A 150 13.38 11.49 -0.91
C GLY A 150 12.81 12.13 -2.18
N CYS A 151 12.76 11.40 -3.29
CA CYS A 151 12.31 11.87 -4.61
C CYS A 151 10.79 12.02 -4.69
N LEU A 152 10.05 11.39 -3.78
CA LEU A 152 8.59 11.35 -3.81
C LEU A 152 8.00 12.18 -2.67
N PRO A 153 7.00 13.03 -2.96
CA PRO A 153 6.38 13.87 -1.95
C PRO A 153 5.61 13.05 -0.92
N GLU A 154 5.37 13.65 0.24
CA GLU A 154 4.41 13.11 1.22
C GLU A 154 3.02 12.95 0.60
N GLY A 155 2.27 11.95 1.08
CA GLY A 155 0.95 11.61 0.52
C GLY A 155 1.02 10.72 -0.73
N THR A 156 2.19 10.50 -1.31
CA THR A 156 2.35 9.55 -2.41
C THR A 156 2.09 8.12 -1.93
N ILE A 157 1.26 7.34 -2.64
CA ILE A 157 0.95 5.95 -2.25
C ILE A 157 2.15 5.05 -2.37
N MET A 158 2.62 4.49 -1.26
CA MET A 158 3.72 3.53 -1.18
C MET A 158 3.36 2.19 -1.83
N VAL A 159 4.33 1.59 -2.50
CA VAL A 159 4.19 0.29 -3.17
C VAL A 159 5.24 -0.69 -2.66
N GLY A 160 5.04 -1.99 -2.89
CA GLY A 160 5.85 -3.05 -2.27
C GLY A 160 7.36 -2.91 -2.47
N GLU A 161 7.80 -2.42 -3.63
CA GLU A 161 9.23 -2.25 -3.95
C GLU A 161 9.88 -1.01 -3.32
N ASP A 162 9.09 -0.07 -2.76
CA ASP A 162 9.63 1.13 -2.12
C ASP A 162 10.47 0.74 -0.90
N ARG A 163 11.70 1.26 -0.80
CA ARG A 163 12.49 1.20 0.44
C ARG A 163 11.91 2.21 1.42
N VAL A 164 11.54 1.74 2.60
CA VAL A 164 10.91 2.55 3.63
C VAL A 164 11.72 2.56 4.92
N SER A 165 11.58 3.66 5.66
CA SER A 165 12.07 3.82 7.02
C SER A 165 10.89 3.92 7.97
N LEU A 166 11.12 3.49 9.22
CA LEU A 166 10.16 3.64 10.32
C LEU A 166 10.69 4.64 11.33
N CYS A 167 9.82 5.50 11.86
CA CYS A 167 10.14 6.39 12.97
C CYS A 167 9.10 6.29 14.09
N ILE A 168 9.57 6.42 15.34
CA ILE A 168 8.77 6.56 16.55
C ILE A 168 9.04 7.96 17.12
N GLY A 169 8.09 8.88 16.96
CA GLY A 169 8.36 10.30 17.19
C GLY A 169 9.50 10.78 16.28
N ASP A 170 10.54 11.36 16.89
CA ASP A 170 11.73 11.85 16.18
C ASP A 170 12.85 10.79 16.07
N GLN A 171 12.63 9.58 16.60
CA GLN A 171 13.63 8.52 16.60
C GLN A 171 13.41 7.57 15.42
N HIS A 172 14.47 7.27 14.67
CA HIS A 172 14.45 6.22 13.66
C HIS A 172 14.44 4.83 14.32
N VAL A 173 13.73 3.90 13.70
CA VAL A 173 13.88 2.48 14.01
C VAL A 173 15.13 1.97 13.29
N CYS A 174 15.99 1.32 14.04
CA CYS A 174 17.24 0.76 13.58
C CYS A 174 17.26 -0.75 13.76
N VAL A 175 18.10 -1.42 12.98
CA VAL A 175 18.34 -2.87 13.11
C VAL A 175 19.71 -3.06 13.77
N GLU A 176 19.74 -3.73 14.91
CA GLU A 176 21.00 -4.10 15.55
C GLU A 176 21.69 -5.28 14.85
N LYS A 177 22.96 -5.54 15.17
CA LYS A 177 23.70 -6.72 14.66
C LYS A 177 23.02 -8.05 14.99
N SER A 178 22.21 -8.09 16.05
CA SER A 178 21.40 -9.23 16.46
C SER A 178 20.15 -9.45 15.59
N GLY A 179 19.82 -8.48 14.72
CA GLY A 179 18.55 -8.38 14.00
C GLY A 179 17.45 -7.68 14.79
N GLN A 180 17.65 -7.38 16.08
CA GLN A 180 16.64 -6.74 16.92
C GLN A 180 16.33 -5.32 16.45
N LEU A 181 15.05 -4.96 16.46
CA LEU A 181 14.60 -3.60 16.15
C LEU A 181 14.59 -2.71 17.39
N THR A 182 15.28 -1.57 17.33
CA THR A 182 15.40 -0.60 18.43
C THR A 182 15.13 0.82 17.94
N ALA A 183 14.89 1.78 18.85
CA ALA A 183 14.73 3.19 18.49
C ALA A 183 16.03 3.97 18.77
N GLY A 184 16.46 4.81 17.83
CA GLY A 184 17.58 5.73 18.02
C GLY A 184 18.87 5.31 17.33
N ALA A 185 19.96 5.11 18.09
CA ALA A 185 21.30 4.95 17.53
C ALA A 185 21.55 3.51 17.04
N GLY A 186 21.56 3.33 15.72
CA GLY A 186 21.95 2.11 15.03
C GLY A 186 22.08 2.34 13.53
N ASP A 187 22.31 1.28 12.76
CA ASP A 187 22.23 1.37 11.31
C ASP A 187 20.76 1.62 10.93
N LEU A 188 20.52 2.59 10.02
CA LEU A 188 19.20 2.87 9.49
C LEU A 188 18.62 1.58 8.92
N GLY A 189 17.58 1.07 9.58
CA GLY A 189 16.86 -0.09 9.12
C GLY A 189 15.98 0.35 7.96
N ASP A 190 16.48 0.25 6.74
CA ASP A 190 15.62 0.31 5.57
C ASP A 190 15.32 -1.09 5.06
N PHE A 191 14.07 -1.27 4.66
CA PHE A 191 13.56 -2.52 4.12
C PHE A 191 12.53 -2.17 3.06
N ARG A 192 12.24 -3.10 2.15
CA ARG A 192 11.18 -2.88 1.16
C ARG A 192 9.83 -3.02 1.84
N LEU A 193 8.84 -2.21 1.48
CA LEU A 193 7.51 -2.28 2.10
C LEU A 193 6.92 -3.71 2.02
N CYS A 194 7.15 -4.42 0.92
CA CYS A 194 6.70 -5.80 0.74
C CYS A 194 7.32 -6.79 1.74
N GLU A 195 8.43 -6.42 2.41
CA GLU A 195 9.07 -7.26 3.42
C GLU A 195 8.29 -7.36 4.73
N LEU A 196 7.36 -6.43 5.00
CA LEU A 196 6.41 -6.59 6.12
C LEU A 196 5.48 -7.78 5.86
N GLU A 197 4.98 -7.90 4.64
CA GLU A 197 4.13 -9.01 4.23
C GLU A 197 4.93 -10.27 3.93
N SER A 198 6.24 -10.13 3.73
CA SER A 198 7.14 -11.24 3.53
C SER A 198 7.59 -11.83 4.87
N ALA A 199 8.32 -12.91 4.75
CA ALA A 199 8.89 -13.67 5.84
C ALA A 199 10.16 -13.01 6.46
N SER A 200 10.42 -11.73 6.19
CA SER A 200 11.66 -11.03 6.59
C SER A 200 11.69 -10.61 8.06
N PHE A 201 10.55 -10.61 8.76
CA PHE A 201 10.46 -10.29 10.19
C PHE A 201 9.97 -11.49 11.01
N ASP A 202 10.59 -11.73 12.15
CA ASP A 202 10.25 -12.84 13.06
C ASP A 202 10.12 -12.35 14.51
N ILE A 203 9.59 -13.22 15.37
CA ILE A 203 9.47 -12.98 16.81
C ILE A 203 10.45 -13.89 17.55
N LYS A 204 11.42 -13.29 18.23
CA LYS A 204 12.40 -13.99 19.07
C LYS A 204 12.31 -13.46 20.49
N ASP A 205 12.06 -14.35 21.44
CA ASP A 205 11.93 -14.02 22.86
C ASP A 205 10.93 -12.87 23.13
N GLY A 206 9.85 -12.81 22.33
CA GLY A 206 8.83 -11.76 22.40
C GLY A 206 9.18 -10.45 21.70
N THR A 207 10.40 -10.31 21.18
CA THR A 207 10.87 -9.13 20.42
C THR A 207 10.78 -9.35 18.92
N VAL A 208 10.53 -8.28 18.18
CA VAL A 208 10.55 -8.30 16.71
C VAL A 208 12.00 -8.22 16.23
N VAL A 209 12.38 -9.16 15.37
CA VAL A 209 13.69 -9.21 14.75
C VAL A 209 13.58 -9.19 13.23
N TYR A 210 14.46 -8.44 12.58
CA TYR A 210 14.64 -8.47 11.14
C TYR A 210 15.63 -9.57 10.78
N ALA A 211 15.15 -10.58 10.07
CA ALA A 211 15.94 -11.73 9.62
C ALA A 211 16.41 -11.58 8.15
N GLY A 212 15.91 -10.56 7.44
CA GLY A 212 16.19 -10.33 6.03
C GLY A 212 15.63 -11.40 5.10
N SER A 213 15.93 -11.28 3.81
CA SER A 213 15.30 -12.04 2.73
C SER A 213 15.71 -13.53 2.66
N ASN A 214 16.69 -13.97 3.45
CA ASN A 214 17.30 -15.32 3.39
C ASN A 214 16.92 -16.23 4.57
N ALA A 215 15.93 -15.86 5.39
CA ALA A 215 15.56 -16.63 6.57
C ALA A 215 14.81 -17.94 6.20
N SER A 216 15.45 -19.09 6.45
CA SER A 216 14.90 -20.42 6.19
C SER A 216 13.87 -20.84 7.25
N SER A 217 12.64 -21.05 6.78
CA SER A 217 11.66 -22.04 7.27
C SER A 217 11.47 -22.16 8.79
N LEU A 218 10.58 -21.34 9.35
CA LEU A 218 9.67 -21.70 10.45
C LEU A 218 8.59 -20.59 10.50
N LYS A 219 7.30 -20.99 10.50
CA LYS A 219 6.07 -20.16 10.55
C LYS A 219 6.31 -18.64 10.73
N GLN A 220 6.73 -17.97 9.66
CA GLN A 220 7.09 -16.56 9.73
C GLN A 220 5.85 -15.69 9.95
N ALA A 221 5.98 -14.74 10.86
CA ALA A 221 4.97 -13.73 11.09
C ALA A 221 4.90 -12.79 9.89
N ARG A 222 3.69 -12.54 9.40
CA ARG A 222 3.44 -11.59 8.31
C ARG A 222 2.73 -10.38 8.89
N TRP A 223 3.10 -9.21 8.41
CA TRP A 223 2.71 -7.94 8.98
C TRP A 223 2.07 -7.05 7.90
N GLU A 224 1.16 -6.20 8.34
CA GLU A 224 0.52 -5.18 7.50
C GLU A 224 0.55 -3.83 8.22
N LEU A 225 0.51 -2.74 7.45
CA LEU A 225 0.22 -1.42 7.98
C LEU A 225 -1.28 -1.31 8.28
N ALA A 226 -1.62 -0.74 9.44
CA ALA A 226 -2.99 -0.53 9.90
C ALA A 226 -3.17 0.90 10.44
N CYS A 227 -4.34 1.49 10.20
CA CYS A 227 -4.74 2.79 10.77
C CYS A 227 -5.36 2.67 12.17
#